data_AF-A0A9E4E7Y0-F1
#
_entry.id   AF-A0A9E4E7Y0-F1
#
_cell.length_a   1.000
_cell.length_b   1.000
_cell.length_c   1.000
_cell.angle_alpha   90.00
_cell.angle_beta   90.00
_cell.angle_gamma   90.00
#
_symmetry.space_group_name_H-M   'P 1'
#
loop_
_entity.id
_entity.type
_entity.pdbx_description
1 polymer ?
#
loop_
_entity_poly.entity_id
_entity_poly.type
_entity_poly.pdbx_seq_one_letter_code
_entity_poly.pdbx_strand_id
1 'polypeptide(L)'
;MQSVKHLLNRGRALDREQQVRLVNRYINRFSRYREDRRRDGSVGQSTVRVGLEWSTLTEFLQRGGDCEDYATSKYQLLRLFGVPAEELRVVVIYDRTEREHHAIVGIANVEGQVLLLDTDNQIYRRRPPMYRFVYALNEDHVWDYGVEDTRLKSSVRRALKERRSTDDDTDQAP
;
A
#
# COMPACT_ATOMS: atom_id res chain seq x y z
N MET A 1 20.68 -18.06 8.37
CA MET A 1 19.72 -16.93 8.23
C MET A 1 19.11 -16.65 9.60
N GLN A 2 19.01 -15.39 10.06
CA GLN A 2 18.47 -15.10 11.40
C GLN A 2 16.94 -15.26 11.43
N SER A 3 16.41 -15.98 12.42
CA SER A 3 14.98 -16.24 12.56
C SER A 3 14.18 -14.98 12.97
N VAL A 4 12.88 -14.94 12.65
CA VAL A 4 11.96 -13.86 13.07
C VAL A 4 12.00 -13.66 14.58
N LYS A 5 12.08 -14.75 15.36
CA LYS A 5 12.20 -14.68 16.83
C LYS A 5 13.44 -13.88 17.25
N HIS A 6 14.57 -14.08 16.59
CA HIS A 6 15.79 -13.32 16.86
C HIS A 6 15.65 -11.84 16.45
N LEU A 7 14.98 -11.56 15.33
CA LEU A 7 14.65 -10.20 14.90
C LEU A 7 13.81 -9.46 15.96
N LEU A 8 12.72 -10.08 16.41
CA LEU A 8 11.82 -9.51 17.41
C LEU A 8 12.55 -9.26 18.73
N ASN A 9 13.34 -10.22 19.20
CA ASN A 9 14.10 -10.07 20.45
C ASN A 9 15.08 -8.90 20.39
N ARG A 10 15.79 -8.72 19.26
CA ARG A 10 16.70 -7.59 19.07
C ARG A 10 15.97 -6.26 18.91
N GLY A 11 14.84 -6.27 18.22
CA GLY A 11 14.11 -5.05 17.88
C GLY A 11 13.26 -4.48 19.02
N ARG A 12 12.90 -5.28 20.04
CA ARG A 12 12.06 -4.84 21.16
C ARG A 12 12.65 -3.69 21.98
N ALA A 13 13.98 -3.59 22.06
CA ALA A 13 14.66 -2.51 22.78
C ALA A 13 14.90 -1.26 21.91
N LEU A 14 14.58 -1.32 20.62
CA LEU A 14 14.76 -0.21 19.68
C LEU A 14 13.55 0.73 19.73
N ASP A 15 13.78 2.00 19.40
CA ASP A 15 12.70 2.95 19.18
C ASP A 15 11.89 2.59 17.91
N ARG A 16 10.74 3.25 17.73
CA ARG A 16 9.82 2.96 16.63
C ARG A 16 10.48 3.16 15.26
N GLU A 17 11.24 4.23 15.05
CA GLU A 17 11.87 4.51 13.76
C GLU A 17 12.95 3.45 13.43
N GLN A 18 13.71 3.04 14.45
CA GLN A 18 14.69 1.98 14.34
C GLN A 18 14.04 0.62 14.04
N GLN A 19 12.91 0.30 14.66
CA GLN A 19 12.13 -0.91 14.36
C GLN A 19 11.64 -0.90 12.90
N VAL A 20 11.08 0.22 12.43
CA VAL A 20 10.62 0.39 11.04
C VAL A 20 11.77 0.15 10.06
N ARG A 21 12.92 0.80 10.30
CA ARG A 21 14.13 0.60 9.47
C ARG A 21 14.65 -0.84 9.52
N LEU A 22 14.58 -1.48 10.68
CA LEU A 22 15.00 -2.88 10.86
C LEU A 22 14.11 -3.83 10.07
N VAL A 23 12.78 -3.66 10.14
CA VAL A 23 11.81 -4.45 9.38
C VAL A 23 12.02 -4.27 7.88
N ASN A 24 12.12 -3.02 7.40
CA ASN A 24 12.30 -2.73 5.97
C ASN A 24 13.54 -3.45 5.42
N ARG A 25 14.68 -3.28 6.11
CA ARG A 25 15.93 -3.95 5.72
C ARG A 25 15.87 -5.47 5.83
N TYR A 26 15.17 -6.00 6.83
CA TYR A 26 15.07 -7.45 7.02
C TYR A 26 14.31 -8.09 5.87
N ILE A 27 13.11 -7.59 5.56
CA ILE A 27 12.28 -8.10 4.47
C ILE A 27 12.95 -7.90 3.11
N ASN A 28 13.52 -6.72 2.85
CA ASN A 28 14.14 -6.45 1.55
C ASN A 28 15.45 -7.22 1.31
N ARG A 29 16.00 -7.91 2.32
CA ARG A 29 17.15 -8.82 2.15
C ARG A 29 16.76 -10.16 1.55
N PHE A 30 15.48 -10.53 1.58
CA PHE A 30 14.99 -11.76 0.97
C PHE A 30 14.97 -11.57 -0.55
N SER A 31 16.14 -11.69 -1.19
CA SER A 31 16.44 -11.36 -2.60
C SER A 31 15.73 -12.23 -3.66
N ARG A 32 14.60 -12.85 -3.33
CA ARG A 32 13.76 -13.58 -4.29
C ARG A 32 12.51 -12.76 -4.56
N TYR A 33 12.70 -11.50 -4.96
CA TYR A 33 11.64 -10.76 -5.62
C TYR A 33 11.30 -11.51 -6.91
N ARG A 34 10.11 -12.09 -6.96
CA ARG A 34 9.62 -12.78 -8.15
C ARG A 34 8.74 -11.78 -8.87
N GLU A 35 9.33 -11.05 -9.80
CA GLU A 35 8.57 -10.19 -10.69
C GLU A 35 7.58 -11.05 -11.48
N ASP A 36 6.31 -10.67 -11.51
CA ASP A 36 5.23 -11.42 -12.17
C ASP A 36 5.29 -11.27 -13.70
N ARG A 37 6.48 -11.35 -14.29
CA ARG A 37 6.68 -11.45 -15.75
C ARG A 37 6.32 -12.84 -16.23
N ARG A 38 5.01 -13.16 -16.24
CA ARG A 38 4.50 -14.17 -17.18
C ARG A 38 4.45 -13.56 -18.58
N ARG A 39 5.61 -13.53 -19.24
CA ARG A 39 5.71 -13.47 -20.70
C ARG A 39 5.76 -14.90 -21.24
N ASP A 40 4.63 -15.61 -21.18
CA ASP A 40 4.44 -16.77 -22.05
C ASP A 40 2.93 -17.03 -22.23
N GLY A 41 2.47 -16.93 -23.48
CA GLY A 41 1.10 -17.19 -23.93
C GLY A 41 0.73 -18.67 -23.99
N SER A 42 1.48 -19.53 -23.29
CA SER A 42 1.27 -20.97 -23.29
C SER A 42 0.36 -21.37 -22.12
N VAL A 43 -0.95 -21.36 -22.37
CA VAL A 43 -1.95 -21.99 -21.51
C VAL A 43 -1.74 -23.51 -21.59
N GLY A 44 -0.94 -24.05 -20.66
CA GLY A 44 -0.60 -25.47 -20.66
C GLY A 44 -0.18 -25.96 -19.28
N GLN A 45 -1.18 -26.38 -18.50
CA GLN A 45 -1.13 -27.41 -17.44
C GLN A 45 -0.14 -27.22 -16.27
N SER A 46 -0.73 -27.16 -15.07
CA SER A 46 -0.11 -27.42 -13.75
C SER A 46 1.04 -26.49 -13.36
N THR A 47 0.70 -25.27 -12.91
CA THR A 47 1.60 -24.50 -12.03
C THR A 47 0.75 -23.54 -11.20
N VAL A 48 0.81 -23.69 -9.88
CA VAL A 48 0.27 -22.73 -8.90
C VAL A 48 0.54 -21.31 -9.40
N ARG A 49 -0.52 -20.51 -9.55
CA ARG A 49 -0.44 -19.15 -10.09
C ARG A 49 0.22 -18.28 -9.03
N VAL A 50 1.53 -18.10 -9.14
CA VAL A 50 2.37 -17.36 -8.20
C VAL A 50 1.91 -15.91 -7.98
N GLY A 51 1.14 -15.31 -8.89
CA GLY A 51 0.55 -13.96 -8.73
C GLY A 51 -0.92 -13.90 -8.30
N LEU A 52 -1.50 -14.98 -7.75
CA LEU A 52 -2.86 -14.95 -7.16
C LEU A 52 -2.89 -15.43 -5.70
N GLU A 53 -1.74 -15.82 -5.14
CA GLU A 53 -1.63 -16.41 -3.81
C GLU A 53 -0.83 -15.46 -2.92
N TRP A 54 -1.48 -14.88 -1.91
CA TRP A 54 -0.80 -14.08 -0.90
C TRP A 54 -0.04 -15.01 0.03
N SER A 55 1.27 -14.83 0.13
CA SER A 55 2.11 -15.61 1.01
C SER A 55 1.89 -15.19 2.47
N THR A 56 1.73 -16.18 3.36
CA THR A 56 1.92 -15.94 4.80
C THR A 56 3.36 -15.46 5.05
N LEU A 57 3.61 -14.77 6.18
CA LEU A 57 4.97 -14.35 6.53
C LEU A 57 5.95 -15.54 6.53
N THR A 58 5.50 -16.71 6.97
CA THR A 58 6.35 -17.92 6.98
C THR A 58 6.70 -18.39 5.57
N GLU A 59 5.75 -18.38 4.64
CA GLU A 59 5.96 -18.77 3.24
C GLU A 59 6.88 -17.78 2.52
N PHE A 60 6.67 -16.48 2.73
CA PHE A 60 7.54 -15.43 2.18
C PHE A 60 8.99 -15.62 2.61
N LEU A 61 9.23 -15.88 3.90
CA LEU A 61 10.58 -16.08 4.43
C LEU A 61 11.27 -17.34 3.89
N GLN A 62 10.51 -18.31 3.38
CA GLN A 62 11.04 -19.53 2.75
C GLN A 62 11.30 -19.35 1.25
N ARG A 63 10.42 -18.63 0.54
CA ARG A 63 10.37 -18.67 -0.92
C ARG A 63 10.58 -17.31 -1.60
N GLY A 64 10.50 -16.20 -0.87
CA GLY A 64 10.32 -14.88 -1.45
C GLY A 64 8.88 -14.68 -1.95
N GLY A 65 8.66 -13.62 -2.71
CA GLY A 65 7.34 -13.19 -3.17
C GLY A 65 7.43 -12.01 -4.14
N ASP A 66 6.29 -11.50 -4.57
CA ASP A 66 6.16 -10.27 -5.36
C ASP A 66 5.88 -9.05 -4.45
N CYS A 67 5.32 -7.96 -4.99
CA CYS A 67 5.15 -6.73 -4.22
C CYS A 67 4.16 -6.86 -3.05
N GLU A 68 3.04 -7.56 -3.22
CA GLU A 68 2.06 -7.74 -2.15
C GLU A 68 2.62 -8.56 -0.98
N ASP A 69 3.43 -9.57 -1.27
CA ASP A 69 4.06 -10.39 -0.24
C ASP A 69 5.05 -9.60 0.61
N TYR A 70 5.85 -8.72 -0.01
CA TYR A 70 6.74 -7.83 0.71
C TYR A 70 5.98 -6.85 1.58
N ALA A 71 4.91 -6.25 1.06
CA ALA A 71 4.10 -5.30 1.80
C ALA A 71 3.43 -5.98 3.01
N THR A 72 2.79 -7.13 2.79
CA THR A 72 2.09 -7.88 3.83
C THR A 72 3.05 -8.45 4.88
N SER A 73 4.26 -8.85 4.49
CA SER A 73 5.28 -9.33 5.42
C SER A 73 5.82 -8.22 6.32
N LYS A 74 6.07 -7.03 5.75
CA LYS A 74 6.45 -5.85 6.55
C LYS A 74 5.32 -5.45 7.49
N TYR A 75 4.09 -5.45 7.01
CA TYR A 75 2.89 -5.18 7.80
C TYR A 75 2.82 -6.09 9.03
N GLN A 76 2.87 -7.41 8.81
CA GLN A 76 2.81 -8.40 9.89
C GLN A 76 3.95 -8.24 10.91
N LEU A 77 5.19 -8.01 10.46
CA LEU A 77 6.31 -7.79 11.37
C LEU A 77 6.14 -6.51 12.20
N LEU A 78 5.65 -5.42 11.61
CA LEU A 78 5.37 -4.18 12.34
C LEU A 78 4.25 -4.37 13.37
N ARG A 79 3.21 -5.12 13.03
CA ARG A 79 2.16 -5.52 14.00
C ARG A 79 2.76 -6.32 15.17
N LEU A 80 3.67 -7.25 14.90
CA LEU A 80 4.38 -8.02 15.94
C LEU A 80 5.31 -7.15 16.81
N PHE A 81 5.79 -6.02 16.28
CA PHE A 81 6.51 -5.00 17.05
C PHE A 81 5.58 -4.05 17.84
N GLY A 82 4.26 -4.24 17.74
CA GLY A 82 3.27 -3.46 18.50
C GLY A 82 2.88 -2.14 17.85
N VAL A 83 3.17 -1.93 16.56
CA VAL A 83 2.58 -0.82 15.80
C VAL A 83 1.08 -1.08 15.67
N PRO A 84 0.20 -0.15 16.07
CA PRO A 84 -1.24 -0.38 16.01
C PRO A 84 -1.75 -0.41 14.57
N ALA A 85 -2.84 -1.14 14.34
CA ALA A 85 -3.44 -1.33 13.01
C ALA A 85 -3.86 0.00 12.37
N GLU A 86 -4.37 0.93 13.17
CA GLU A 86 -4.80 2.26 12.74
C GLU A 86 -3.68 3.11 12.13
N GLU A 87 -2.42 2.85 12.52
CA GLU A 87 -1.24 3.51 11.97
C GLU A 87 -0.72 2.83 10.70
N LEU A 88 -1.12 1.57 10.42
CA LEU A 88 -0.55 0.77 9.33
C LEU A 88 -1.54 0.55 8.20
N ARG A 89 -1.03 0.58 6.97
CA ARG A 89 -1.80 0.21 5.78
C ARG A 89 -0.90 -0.50 4.78
N VAL A 90 -1.43 -1.56 4.16
CA VAL A 90 -0.95 -1.98 2.83
C VAL A 90 -1.56 -1.02 1.82
N VAL A 91 -0.73 -0.39 0.99
CA VAL A 91 -1.15 0.62 0.02
C VAL A 91 -0.87 0.09 -1.38
N VAL A 92 -1.92 -0.01 -2.19
CA VAL A 92 -1.83 -0.31 -3.61
C VAL A 92 -1.71 1.01 -4.37
N ILE A 93 -0.61 1.15 -5.11
CA ILE A 93 -0.30 2.31 -5.93
C ILE A 93 -0.24 1.91 -7.40
N TYR A 94 -0.32 2.91 -8.26
CA TYR A 94 0.05 2.79 -9.67
C TYR A 94 1.32 3.62 -9.87
N ASP A 95 2.42 2.96 -10.23
CA ASP A 95 3.68 3.63 -10.56
C ASP A 95 3.60 4.10 -12.01
N ARG A 96 3.63 5.41 -12.21
CA ARG A 96 3.57 6.00 -13.55
C ARG A 96 4.83 5.79 -14.37
N THR A 97 5.97 5.53 -13.72
CA THR A 97 7.25 5.27 -14.39
C THR A 97 7.24 3.86 -14.99
N GLU A 98 6.96 2.85 -14.16
CA GLU A 98 6.90 1.45 -14.58
C GLU A 98 5.58 1.09 -15.29
N ARG A 99 4.56 1.94 -15.14
CA ARG A 99 3.20 1.78 -15.69
C ARG A 99 2.45 0.55 -15.16
N GLU A 100 2.78 0.13 -13.94
CA GLU A 100 2.24 -1.06 -13.29
C GLU A 100 1.68 -0.75 -11.89
N HIS A 101 0.87 -1.67 -11.38
CA HIS A 101 0.43 -1.62 -9.99
C HIS A 101 1.53 -2.15 -9.07
N HIS A 102 1.63 -1.56 -7.88
CA HIS A 102 2.64 -1.91 -6.90
C HIS A 102 2.07 -1.84 -5.48
N ALA A 103 2.51 -2.72 -4.59
CA ALA A 103 2.06 -2.76 -3.21
C ALA A 103 3.20 -2.36 -2.25
N ILE A 104 2.91 -1.44 -1.34
CA ILE A 104 3.85 -0.90 -0.34
C ILE A 104 3.21 -0.84 1.04
N VAL A 105 3.99 -0.55 2.09
CA VAL A 105 3.44 -0.30 3.44
C VAL A 105 3.48 1.18 3.76
N GLY A 106 2.34 1.74 4.15
CA GLY A 106 2.21 3.05 4.77
C GLY A 106 2.17 2.96 6.29
N ILE A 107 2.90 3.85 6.95
CA ILE A 107 2.89 4.03 8.41
C ILE A 107 2.59 5.49 8.71
N ALA A 108 1.43 5.77 9.28
CA ALA A 108 1.13 7.09 9.84
C ALA A 108 1.86 7.24 11.17
N ASN A 109 2.63 8.32 11.33
CA ASN A 109 3.18 8.66 12.64
C ASN A 109 2.26 9.64 13.39
N VAL A 110 2.53 9.82 14.67
CA VAL A 110 1.78 10.71 15.58
C VAL A 110 1.76 12.17 15.14
N GLU A 111 2.70 12.59 14.29
CA GLU A 111 2.80 13.95 13.75
C GLU A 111 2.04 14.12 12.41
N GLY A 112 1.30 13.10 11.96
CA GLY A 112 0.55 13.11 10.71
C GLY A 112 1.40 12.91 9.46
N GLN A 113 2.70 12.60 9.59
CA GLN A 113 3.55 12.20 8.48
C GLN A 113 3.33 10.73 8.15
N VAL A 114 3.30 10.39 6.86
CA VAL A 114 3.22 9.00 6.39
C VAL A 114 4.57 8.57 5.87
N LEU A 115 5.13 7.52 6.49
CA LEU A 115 6.29 6.80 5.96
C LEU A 115 5.80 5.73 4.99
N LEU A 116 6.42 5.63 3.82
CA LEU A 116 6.14 4.60 2.82
C LEU A 116 7.36 3.70 2.68
N LEU A 117 7.17 2.40 2.93
CA LEU A 117 8.20 1.37 2.87
C LEU A 117 8.04 0.55 1.60
N ASP A 118 9.03 0.61 0.74
CA ASP A 118 9.00 0.02 -0.60
C ASP A 118 9.94 -1.20 -0.71
N THR A 119 9.72 -2.06 -1.72
CA THR A 119 10.49 -3.27 -2.02
C THR A 119 11.95 -2.98 -2.39
N ASP A 120 12.25 -1.75 -2.80
CA ASP A 120 13.61 -1.26 -3.12
C ASP A 120 14.46 -0.87 -1.88
N ASN A 121 13.93 -1.10 -0.66
CA ASN A 121 14.56 -0.75 0.61
C ASN A 121 14.66 0.75 0.91
N GLN A 122 13.97 1.60 0.15
CA GLN A 122 13.75 2.99 0.49
C GLN A 122 12.63 3.14 1.52
N ILE A 123 12.69 4.26 2.23
CA ILE A 123 11.63 4.73 3.13
C ILE A 123 11.33 6.18 2.74
N TYR A 124 10.21 6.39 2.07
CA TYR A 124 9.81 7.73 1.66
C TYR A 124 9.03 8.42 2.79
N ARG A 125 9.41 9.65 3.15
CA ARG A 125 8.68 10.46 4.15
C ARG A 125 7.52 11.27 3.55
N ARG A 126 7.39 11.21 2.22
CA ARG A 126 6.35 11.87 1.43
C ARG A 126 6.04 10.97 0.23
N ARG A 127 4.81 11.04 -0.28
CA ARG A 127 4.41 10.31 -1.49
C ARG A 127 5.28 10.73 -2.68
N PRO A 128 6.04 9.81 -3.31
CA PRO A 128 6.75 10.09 -4.55
C PRO A 128 5.80 10.56 -5.67
N PRO A 129 6.18 11.52 -6.53
CA PRO A 129 5.26 12.10 -7.53
C PRO A 129 4.74 11.11 -8.59
N MET A 130 5.51 10.06 -8.90
CA MET A 130 5.11 9.01 -9.84
C MET A 130 4.08 8.05 -9.25
N TYR A 131 3.91 8.01 -7.92
CA TYR A 131 2.96 7.12 -7.25
C TYR A 131 1.57 7.76 -7.20
N ARG A 132 0.62 7.09 -7.84
CA ARG A 132 -0.81 7.38 -7.67
C ARG A 132 -1.43 6.34 -6.74
N PHE A 133 -1.97 6.76 -5.61
CA PHE A 133 -2.66 5.85 -4.69
C PHE A 133 -3.97 5.36 -5.33
N VAL A 134 -4.26 4.08 -5.18
CA VAL A 134 -5.47 3.44 -5.70
C VAL A 134 -6.32 2.96 -4.54
N TYR A 135 -5.77 2.07 -3.71
CA TYR A 135 -6.41 1.59 -2.49
C TYR A 135 -5.42 1.58 -1.34
N ALA A 136 -5.92 1.66 -0.11
CA ALA A 136 -5.20 1.22 1.06
C ALA A 136 -6.10 0.32 1.90
N LEU A 137 -5.50 -0.58 2.68
CA LEU A 137 -6.24 -1.49 3.53
C LEU A 137 -5.42 -1.89 4.77
N ASN A 138 -6.14 -2.28 5.82
CA ASN A 138 -5.60 -2.95 7.00
C ASN A 138 -6.63 -4.01 7.47
N GLU A 139 -6.44 -4.61 8.66
CA GLU A 139 -7.39 -5.61 9.17
C GLU A 139 -8.81 -5.09 9.41
N ASP A 140 -8.99 -3.77 9.57
CA ASP A 140 -10.24 -3.18 10.01
C ASP A 140 -10.99 -2.44 8.88
N HIS A 141 -10.27 -1.90 7.89
CA HIS A 141 -10.82 -0.97 6.91
C HIS A 141 -10.18 -1.08 5.53
N VAL A 142 -10.93 -0.64 4.53
CA VAL A 142 -10.46 -0.39 3.16
C VAL A 142 -10.74 1.08 2.80
N TRP A 143 -9.73 1.75 2.26
CA TRP A 143 -9.79 3.12 1.74
C TRP A 143 -9.64 3.09 0.21
N ASP A 144 -10.63 3.59 -0.51
CA ASP A 144 -10.60 3.73 -1.97
C ASP A 144 -10.32 5.18 -2.36
N TYR A 145 -9.15 5.41 -2.97
CA TYR A 145 -8.69 6.73 -3.42
C TYR A 145 -9.15 7.07 -4.85
N GLY A 146 -9.71 6.10 -5.59
CA GLY A 146 -10.34 6.36 -6.89
C GLY A 146 -11.66 7.12 -6.78
N VAL A 147 -12.36 6.99 -5.64
CA VAL A 147 -13.63 7.70 -5.41
C VAL A 147 -13.42 9.18 -5.10
N GLU A 148 -12.30 9.58 -4.49
CA GLU A 148 -12.00 11.00 -4.22
C GLU A 148 -11.82 11.79 -5.53
N ASP A 149 -11.17 11.21 -6.54
CA ASP A 149 -11.04 11.79 -7.89
C ASP A 149 -12.41 11.91 -8.59
N THR A 150 -13.36 11.05 -8.23
CA THR A 150 -14.73 11.07 -8.79
C THR A 150 -15.63 12.07 -8.06
N ARG A 151 -15.47 12.24 -6.74
CA ARG A 151 -16.24 13.18 -5.89
C ARG A 151 -15.81 14.64 -6.05
N LEU A 152 -14.69 14.90 -6.70
CA LEU A 152 -14.16 16.24 -7.01
C LEU A 152 -14.14 16.57 -8.51
N LYS A 153 -15.04 15.99 -9.31
CA LYS A 153 -15.42 16.66 -10.58
C LYS A 153 -16.23 17.91 -10.25
N SER A 154 -15.51 19.02 -10.04
CA SER A 154 -15.99 20.39 -9.92
C SER A 154 -17.07 20.77 -10.95
N SER A 155 -17.10 20.10 -12.09
CA SER A 155 -18.12 20.17 -13.14
C SER A 155 -19.54 19.87 -12.64
N VAL A 156 -19.70 18.89 -11.74
CA VAL A 156 -21.03 18.48 -11.24
C VAL A 156 -21.53 19.44 -10.15
N ARG A 157 -20.63 19.93 -9.28
CA ARG A 157 -20.97 20.97 -8.29
C ARG A 157 -21.36 22.29 -8.94
N ARG A 158 -20.70 22.66 -10.05
CA ARG A 158 -21.03 23.85 -10.84
C ARG A 158 -22.40 23.71 -11.52
N ALA A 159 -22.66 22.58 -12.16
CA ALA A 159 -23.95 22.29 -12.80
C ALA A 159 -25.13 22.23 -11.81
N LEU A 160 -24.92 21.74 -10.58
CA LEU A 160 -25.95 21.75 -9.53
C LEU A 160 -26.18 23.14 -8.92
N LYS A 161 -25.16 24.00 -8.90
CA LYS A 161 -25.27 25.38 -8.41
C LYS A 161 -25.95 26.30 -9.43
N GLU A 162 -25.67 26.09 -10.73
CA GLU A 162 -26.30 26.81 -11.84
C GLU A 162 -27.77 26.40 -12.03
N ARG A 163 -28.13 25.13 -11.77
CA ARG A 163 -29.55 24.70 -11.77
C ARG A 163 -30.36 25.24 -10.59
N ARG A 164 -29.71 25.46 -9.43
CA ARG A 164 -30.38 26.04 -8.25
C ARG A 164 -30.59 27.56 -8.35
N SER A 165 -29.86 28.26 -9.21
CA SER A 165 -30.04 29.70 -9.44
C SER A 165 -31.07 30.02 -10.52
N THR A 166 -31.34 29.10 -11.45
CA THR A 166 -32.33 29.31 -12.51
C THR A 166 -33.77 29.07 -12.06
N ASP A 167 -33.97 28.30 -10.98
CA ASP A 167 -35.31 28.00 -10.44
C ASP A 167 -35.84 29.11 -9.50
N ASP A 168 -34.98 30.04 -9.06
CA ASP A 168 -35.32 31.12 -8.12
C ASP A 168 -35.72 32.44 -8.81
N ASP A 169 -35.58 32.51 -10.15
CA ASP A 169 -35.78 33.73 -10.95
C ASP A 169 -37.12 33.74 -11.74
N THR A 170 -38.03 32.79 -11.48
CA THR A 170 -39.29 32.65 -12.24
C THR A 170 -40.57 32.99 -11.45
N ASP A 171 -40.47 33.70 -10.31
CA ASP A 171 -41.66 34.10 -9.53
C ASP A 171 -41.81 35.63 -9.35
N GLN A 172 -41.26 36.42 -10.27
CA GLN A 172 -41.59 37.84 -10.39
C GLN A 172 -41.83 38.24 -11.84
N ALA A 173 -43.08 38.12 -12.27
CA ALA A 173 -43.63 38.93 -13.35
C ALA A 173 -45.04 39.40 -12.95
N PRO A 174 -45.42 40.66 -13.25
CA PRO A 174 -46.59 41.36 -12.72
C PRO A 174 -47.93 40.85 -13.23
#